data_AF-A0A945P683-F1
#
_entry.id   AF-A0A945P683-F1
#
_cell.length_a   1.000
_cell.length_b   1.000
_cell.length_c   1.000
_cell.angle_alpha   90.00
_cell.angle_beta   90.00
_cell.angle_gamma   90.00
#
_symmetry.space_group_name_H-M   'P 1'
#
loop_
_entity.id
_entity.type
_entity.pdbx_description
1 polymer ?
#
loop_
_entity_poly.entity_id
_entity_poly.type
_entity_poly.pdbx_seq_one_letter_code
_entity_poly.pdbx_strand_id
1 'polypeptide(L)'
;MKILPNDVEKIDLVEEMPQGVERRLVLRLLGHWRKLCGDREFPCFSDLDPAEIPDIWLNSFVIELSGDRAVPVFRAMGDTLVENSGSSLIGRPVADAPAGTLCGVAIAYIDEVLAKEVPVSRGGEFARQDGTKVLYRSVLLPMSDDGETISGILGAANCRAVVVE
;
A
#
# COMPACT_ATOMS: atom_id res chain seq x y z
N MET A 1 -4.55 -27.45 -16.75
CA MET A 1 -4.25 -26.40 -17.75
C MET A 1 -5.44 -26.32 -18.69
N LYS A 2 -6.40 -25.42 -18.44
CA LYS A 2 -7.60 -25.29 -19.30
C LYS A 2 -7.23 -24.42 -20.50
N ILE A 3 -7.35 -25.00 -21.69
CA ILE A 3 -7.13 -24.34 -22.98
C ILE A 3 -8.33 -23.43 -23.22
N LEU A 4 -8.09 -22.13 -23.38
CA LEU A 4 -9.11 -21.16 -23.75
C LEU A 4 -9.47 -21.34 -25.25
N PRO A 5 -10.73 -21.15 -25.67
CA PRO A 5 -11.13 -21.19 -27.08
C PRO A 5 -10.41 -20.12 -27.92
N ASN A 6 -10.19 -20.40 -29.20
CA ASN A 6 -9.42 -19.59 -30.16
C ASN A 6 -9.97 -18.18 -30.47
N ASP A 7 -11.12 -17.80 -29.91
CA ASP A 7 -11.84 -16.58 -30.30
C ASP A 7 -11.94 -15.54 -29.15
N VAL A 8 -11.10 -15.66 -28.11
CA VAL A 8 -11.00 -14.68 -27.03
C VAL A 8 -9.75 -13.84 -27.23
N GLU A 9 -9.88 -12.67 -27.86
CA GLU A 9 -8.84 -11.65 -27.76
C GLU A 9 -8.78 -11.15 -26.32
N LYS A 10 -7.62 -11.29 -25.68
CA LYS A 10 -7.29 -10.52 -24.48
C LYS A 10 -7.24 -9.06 -24.89
N ILE A 11 -8.29 -8.32 -24.58
CA ILE A 11 -8.25 -6.87 -24.63
C ILE A 11 -7.49 -6.44 -23.38
N ASP A 12 -6.22 -6.06 -23.55
CA ASP A 12 -5.50 -5.31 -22.53
C ASP A 12 -6.19 -3.94 -22.44
N LEU A 13 -7.21 -3.84 -21.58
CA LEU A 13 -7.84 -2.57 -21.21
C LEU A 13 -6.83 -1.77 -20.36
N VAL A 14 -5.78 -1.28 -21.01
CA VAL A 14 -5.03 -0.15 -20.49
C VAL A 14 -5.86 1.08 -20.86
N GLU A 15 -6.91 1.37 -20.08
CA GLU A 15 -7.61 2.64 -20.21
C GLU A 15 -6.59 3.75 -19.96
N GLU A 16 -6.13 4.38 -21.04
CA GLU A 16 -5.24 5.53 -20.93
C GLU A 16 -5.99 6.64 -20.17
N MET A 17 -5.63 6.84 -18.90
CA MET A 17 -6.23 7.88 -18.08
C MET A 17 -6.09 9.25 -18.75
N PRO A 18 -7.14 10.09 -18.75
CA PRO A 18 -7.14 11.40 -19.42
C PRO A 18 -5.93 12.25 -19.06
N GLN A 19 -5.48 13.09 -20.01
CA GLN A 19 -4.39 14.03 -19.77
C GLN A 19 -4.75 14.99 -18.62
N GLY A 20 -3.86 15.11 -17.64
CA GLY A 20 -4.06 15.94 -16.45
C GLY A 20 -4.49 15.19 -15.19
N VAL A 21 -4.87 13.91 -15.30
CA VAL A 21 -5.17 13.08 -14.12
C VAL A 21 -3.86 12.66 -13.43
N GLU A 22 -3.78 12.85 -12.11
CA GLU A 22 -2.63 12.41 -11.32
C GLU A 22 -2.51 10.88 -11.37
N ARG A 23 -1.32 10.38 -11.74
CA ARG A 23 -1.04 8.96 -11.95
C ARG A 23 -0.19 8.34 -10.83
N ARG A 24 0.45 9.15 -10.00
CA ARG A 24 1.33 8.70 -8.93
C ARG A 24 0.50 8.06 -7.82
N LEU A 25 0.67 6.75 -7.64
CA LEU A 25 0.00 5.94 -6.60
C LEU A 25 -0.07 6.65 -5.24
N VAL A 26 1.07 7.17 -4.76
CA VAL A 26 1.18 7.90 -3.49
C VAL A 26 0.22 9.08 -3.40
N LEU A 27 0.14 9.92 -4.43
CA LEU A 27 -0.72 11.11 -4.41
C LEU A 27 -2.19 10.76 -4.60
N ARG A 28 -2.47 9.70 -5.37
CA ARG A 28 -3.83 9.21 -5.56
C ARG A 28 -4.41 8.62 -4.28
N LEU A 29 -3.67 7.77 -3.57
CA LEU A 29 -4.11 7.23 -2.29
C LEU A 29 -4.23 8.32 -1.22
N LEU A 30 -3.26 9.25 -1.14
CA LEU A 30 -3.34 10.40 -0.24
C LEU A 30 -4.58 11.26 -0.54
N GLY A 31 -4.90 11.48 -1.82
CA GLY A 31 -6.10 12.19 -2.25
C GLY A 31 -7.38 11.49 -1.81
N HIS A 32 -7.45 10.17 -1.97
CA HIS A 32 -8.58 9.37 -1.50
C HIS A 32 -8.71 9.42 0.03
N TRP A 33 -7.61 9.26 0.78
CA TRP A 33 -7.61 9.39 2.24
C TRP A 33 -8.12 10.75 2.72
N ARG A 34 -7.68 11.86 2.09
CA ARG A 34 -8.20 13.20 2.41
C ARG A 34 -9.70 13.33 2.13
N LYS A 35 -10.20 12.68 1.07
CA LYS A 35 -11.63 12.63 0.77
C LYS A 35 -12.39 11.88 1.88
N LEU A 36 -11.83 10.78 2.38
CA LEU A 36 -12.42 10.02 3.49
C LEU A 36 -12.42 10.83 4.81
N CYS A 37 -11.36 11.60 5.08
CA CYS A 37 -11.30 12.47 6.27
C CYS A 37 -12.49 13.45 6.30
N GLY A 38 -12.77 14.11 5.17
CA GLY A 38 -13.72 15.22 5.15
C GLY A 38 -13.24 16.35 6.08
N ASP A 39 -14.04 16.68 7.09
CA ASP A 39 -13.71 17.67 8.12
C ASP A 39 -13.00 17.06 9.35
N ARG A 40 -12.83 15.73 9.40
CA ARG A 40 -12.12 15.03 10.49
C ARG A 40 -10.61 15.03 10.25
N GLU A 41 -9.86 14.78 11.31
CA GLU A 41 -8.41 14.61 11.24
C GLU A 41 -8.01 13.28 10.57
N PHE A 42 -8.70 12.20 10.95
CA PHE A 42 -8.46 10.85 10.43
C PHE A 42 -9.76 10.24 9.88
N PRO A 43 -9.68 9.36 8.87
CA PRO A 43 -10.79 8.52 8.47
C PRO A 43 -10.85 7.25 9.31
N CYS A 44 -12.05 6.68 9.40
CA CYS A 44 -12.30 5.39 10.04
C CYS A 44 -12.13 4.26 9.01
N PHE A 45 -11.75 3.05 9.46
CA PHE A 45 -11.63 1.92 8.54
C PHE A 45 -12.96 1.51 7.91
N SER A 46 -14.10 1.78 8.57
CA SER A 46 -15.42 1.51 7.99
C SER A 46 -15.77 2.44 6.82
N ASP A 47 -15.07 3.56 6.67
CA ASP A 47 -15.22 4.47 5.53
C ASP A 47 -14.47 3.98 4.28
N LEU A 48 -13.51 3.06 4.46
CA LEU A 48 -12.68 2.55 3.38
C LEU A 48 -13.40 1.40 2.65
N ASP A 49 -13.82 1.66 1.42
CA ASP A 49 -14.24 0.62 0.48
C ASP A 49 -13.16 0.40 -0.60
N PRO A 50 -12.42 -0.73 -0.58
CA PRO A 50 -11.47 -1.08 -1.62
C PRO A 50 -12.03 -1.05 -3.04
N ALA A 51 -13.34 -1.27 -3.22
CA ALA A 51 -13.99 -1.26 -4.53
C ALA A 51 -14.09 0.15 -5.15
N GLU A 52 -13.96 1.22 -4.35
CA GLU A 52 -13.90 2.60 -4.87
C GLU A 52 -12.55 2.94 -5.49
N ILE A 53 -11.50 2.22 -5.13
CA ILE A 53 -10.11 2.48 -5.55
C ILE A 53 -9.40 1.20 -6.01
N PRO A 54 -9.99 0.38 -6.89
CA PRO A 54 -9.55 -0.98 -7.14
C PRO A 54 -8.11 -1.08 -7.65
N ASP A 55 -7.69 -0.14 -8.51
CA ASP A 55 -6.34 -0.14 -9.09
C ASP A 55 -5.26 0.38 -8.12
N ILE A 56 -5.63 1.31 -7.24
CA ILE A 56 -4.79 1.76 -6.12
C ILE A 56 -4.67 0.62 -5.11
N TRP A 57 -5.78 -0.04 -4.80
CA TRP A 57 -5.89 -1.11 -3.80
C TRP A 57 -4.97 -2.29 -4.10
N LEU A 58 -4.74 -2.64 -5.37
CA LEU A 58 -3.77 -3.66 -5.78
C LEU A 58 -2.38 -3.45 -5.16
N ASN A 59 -1.99 -2.20 -4.94
CA ASN A 59 -0.70 -1.79 -4.39
C ASN A 59 -0.82 -1.26 -2.94
N SER A 60 -1.94 -1.52 -2.27
CA SER A 60 -2.25 -1.04 -0.92
C SER A 60 -2.26 -2.17 0.11
N PHE A 61 -2.14 -1.80 1.37
CA PHE A 61 -2.25 -2.69 2.51
C PHE A 61 -2.85 -1.96 3.71
N VAL A 62 -3.37 -2.73 4.66
CA VAL A 62 -3.89 -2.23 5.94
C VAL A 62 -3.13 -2.89 7.08
N ILE A 63 -2.69 -2.06 8.02
CA ILE A 63 -2.11 -2.48 9.29
C ILE A 63 -3.07 -2.08 10.41
N GLU A 64 -3.37 -3.01 11.29
CA GLU A 64 -4.09 -2.73 12.53
C GLU A 64 -3.10 -2.62 13.68
N LEU A 65 -3.36 -1.65 14.56
CA LEU A 65 -2.66 -1.41 15.81
C LEU A 65 -3.63 -1.71 16.95
N SER A 66 -3.52 -2.88 17.58
CA SER A 66 -4.45 -3.25 18.65
C SER A 66 -4.06 -2.63 19.99
N GLY A 67 -4.33 -1.34 20.20
CA GLY A 67 -4.12 -0.66 21.49
C GLY A 67 -2.68 -0.74 22.04
N ASP A 68 -2.51 -0.27 23.28
CA ASP A 68 -1.24 0.21 23.86
C ASP A 68 -0.06 -0.79 23.95
N ARG A 69 -0.27 -2.08 23.60
CA ARG A 69 0.76 -3.14 23.72
C ARG A 69 0.72 -4.20 22.63
N ALA A 70 -0.13 -4.11 21.61
CA ALA A 70 -0.17 -5.15 20.59
C ALA A 70 0.85 -4.93 19.48
N VAL A 71 1.36 -6.04 18.98
CA VAL A 71 2.22 -6.07 17.80
C VAL A 71 1.38 -5.64 16.59
N PRO A 72 1.84 -4.69 15.76
CA PRO A 72 1.11 -4.31 14.55
C PRO A 72 0.98 -5.51 13.60
N VAL A 73 -0.20 -5.70 13.00
CA VAL A 73 -0.51 -6.86 12.14
C VAL A 73 -1.07 -6.39 10.80
N PHE A 74 -0.65 -7.04 9.71
CA PHE A 74 -1.29 -6.84 8.41
C PHE A 74 -2.70 -7.43 8.41
N ARG A 75 -3.72 -6.62 8.13
CA ARG A 75 -5.12 -7.06 8.02
C ARG A 75 -5.60 -7.28 6.61
N ALA A 76 -5.09 -6.50 5.66
CA ALA A 76 -5.42 -6.62 4.26
C ALA A 76 -4.23 -6.25 3.38
N MET A 77 -4.20 -6.77 2.17
CA MET A 77 -3.13 -6.53 1.20
C MET A 77 -3.67 -6.74 -0.21
N GLY A 78 -3.33 -5.83 -1.12
CA GLY A 78 -3.61 -5.96 -2.54
C GLY A 78 -2.71 -7.00 -3.22
N ASP A 79 -3.25 -7.59 -4.29
CA ASP A 79 -2.62 -8.74 -4.96
C ASP A 79 -1.22 -8.44 -5.48
N THR A 80 -0.96 -7.25 -6.03
CA THR A 80 0.38 -6.87 -6.52
C THR A 80 1.40 -6.84 -5.39
N LEU A 81 1.02 -6.45 -4.17
CA LEU A 81 1.93 -6.50 -3.02
C LEU A 81 2.17 -7.91 -2.50
N VAL A 82 1.15 -8.76 -2.51
CA VAL A 82 1.28 -10.18 -2.17
C VAL A 82 2.27 -10.85 -3.12
N GLU A 83 2.14 -10.61 -4.42
CA GLU A 83 3.06 -11.11 -5.44
C GLU A 83 4.50 -10.60 -5.23
N ASN A 84 4.67 -9.30 -4.97
CA ASN A 84 5.99 -8.72 -4.71
C ASN A 84 6.64 -9.25 -3.42
N SER A 85 5.82 -9.66 -2.44
CA SER A 85 6.29 -10.21 -1.16
C SER A 85 6.56 -11.72 -1.23
N GLY A 86 6.21 -12.38 -2.34
CA GLY A 86 6.32 -13.83 -2.53
C GLY A 86 5.33 -14.68 -1.71
N SER A 87 4.67 -14.07 -0.72
CA SER A 87 3.63 -14.70 0.09
C SER A 87 2.75 -13.64 0.75
N SER A 88 1.53 -14.02 1.12
CA SER A 88 0.65 -13.13 1.88
C SER A 88 1.18 -12.96 3.30
N LEU A 89 1.28 -11.69 3.72
CA LEU A 89 1.60 -11.31 5.10
C LEU A 89 0.34 -11.07 5.94
N ILE A 90 -0.86 -11.25 5.38
CA ILE A 90 -2.12 -11.04 6.10
C ILE A 90 -2.19 -11.96 7.33
N GLY A 91 -2.55 -11.38 8.47
CA GLY A 91 -2.58 -12.04 9.78
C GLY A 91 -1.22 -12.15 10.46
N ARG A 92 -0.14 -11.69 9.82
CA ARG A 92 1.22 -11.73 10.41
C ARG A 92 1.63 -10.40 11.02
N PRO A 93 2.49 -10.43 12.06
CA PRO A 93 3.21 -9.26 12.54
C PRO A 93 3.90 -8.50 11.42
N VAL A 94 3.91 -7.16 11.49
CA VAL A 94 4.66 -6.33 10.53
C VAL A 94 6.15 -6.64 10.56
N ALA A 95 6.69 -7.04 11.71
CA ALA A 95 8.09 -7.43 11.89
C ALA A 95 8.49 -8.66 11.07
N ASP A 96 7.53 -9.46 10.60
CA ASP A 96 7.81 -10.61 9.72
C ASP A 96 8.07 -10.20 8.27
N ALA A 97 7.80 -8.94 7.89
CA ALA A 97 8.10 -8.43 6.56
C ALA A 97 9.63 -8.24 6.40
N PRO A 98 10.30 -8.93 5.46
CA PRO A 98 11.75 -8.80 5.33
C PRO A 98 12.15 -7.40 4.84
N ALA A 99 13.16 -6.79 5.48
CA ALA A 99 13.59 -5.41 5.18
C ALA A 99 14.02 -5.18 3.71
N GLY A 100 14.47 -6.21 3.00
CA GLY A 100 14.84 -6.17 1.58
C GLY A 100 13.68 -6.37 0.60
N THR A 101 12.44 -6.14 1.04
CA THR A 101 11.22 -6.23 0.22
C THR A 101 10.51 -4.89 0.16
N LEU A 102 9.62 -4.74 -0.83
CA LEU A 102 8.82 -3.51 -0.99
C LEU A 102 7.97 -3.22 0.27
N CYS A 103 7.35 -4.24 0.86
CA CYS A 103 6.61 -4.10 2.10
C CYS A 103 7.54 -3.71 3.26
N GLY A 104 8.68 -4.38 3.42
CA GLY A 104 9.66 -4.09 4.48
C GLY A 104 10.13 -2.63 4.48
N VAL A 105 10.49 -2.10 3.31
CA VAL A 105 10.89 -0.67 3.21
C VAL A 105 9.72 0.29 3.38
N ALA A 106 8.50 -0.13 3.04
CA ALA A 106 7.30 0.70 3.22
C ALA A 106 6.85 0.81 4.67
N ILE A 107 7.00 -0.25 5.48
CA ILE A 107 6.59 -0.22 6.90
C ILE A 107 7.64 0.37 7.83
N ALA A 108 8.86 0.63 7.35
CA ALA A 108 9.99 1.07 8.16
C ALA A 108 9.80 2.43 8.84
N TYR A 109 8.75 3.17 8.50
CA TYR A 109 8.46 4.51 9.03
C TYR A 109 7.08 4.60 9.70
N ILE A 110 6.51 3.46 10.14
CA ILE A 110 5.30 3.42 10.98
C ILE A 110 5.45 4.32 12.21
N ASP A 111 6.56 4.20 12.94
CA ASP A 111 6.79 4.97 14.16
C ASP A 111 6.79 6.48 13.91
N GLU A 112 7.22 6.93 12.72
CA GLU A 112 7.17 8.36 12.36
C GLU A 112 5.74 8.84 12.12
N VAL A 113 4.89 8.01 11.51
CA VAL A 113 3.46 8.30 11.34
C VAL A 113 2.78 8.39 12.70
N LEU A 114 3.08 7.46 13.61
CA LEU A 114 2.49 7.44 14.95
C LEU A 114 2.97 8.60 15.82
N ALA A 115 4.25 8.98 15.72
CA ALA A 115 4.79 10.07 16.51
C ALA A 115 4.34 11.46 16.03
N LYS A 116 4.06 11.62 14.73
CA LYS A 116 3.69 12.91 14.14
C LYS A 116 2.21 13.05 13.83
N GLU A 117 1.48 11.94 13.81
CA GLU A 117 0.05 11.87 13.52
C GLU A 117 -0.31 12.46 12.15
N VAL A 118 0.58 12.30 11.16
CA VAL A 118 0.39 12.82 9.80
C VAL A 118 0.75 11.79 8.73
N PRO A 119 0.18 11.91 7.51
CA PRO A 119 0.64 11.18 6.34
C PRO A 119 2.15 11.30 6.11
N VAL A 120 2.83 10.16 5.90
CA VAL A 120 4.25 10.12 5.55
C VAL A 120 4.44 9.44 4.21
N SER A 121 5.11 10.13 3.28
CA SER A 121 5.57 9.54 2.02
C SER A 121 7.08 9.36 2.00
N ARG A 122 7.54 8.24 1.46
CA ARG A 122 8.97 7.94 1.28
C ARG A 122 9.23 7.45 -0.15
N GLY A 123 10.45 7.69 -0.60
CA GLY A 123 10.97 7.11 -1.82
C GLY A 123 12.45 6.84 -1.63
N GLY A 124 12.96 5.84 -2.33
CA GLY A 124 14.34 5.43 -2.19
C GLY A 124 14.64 4.22 -3.04
N GLU A 125 15.66 3.49 -2.61
CA GLU A 125 16.12 2.29 -3.27
C GLU A 125 16.44 1.18 -2.29
N PHE A 126 16.29 -0.06 -2.74
CA PHE A 126 16.77 -1.25 -2.04
C PHE A 126 17.27 -2.27 -3.05
N ALA A 127 18.03 -3.25 -2.58
CA ALA A 127 18.45 -4.40 -3.40
C ALA A 127 17.59 -5.62 -3.05
N ARG A 128 17.07 -6.31 -4.06
CA ARG A 128 16.46 -7.64 -3.89
C ARG A 128 17.51 -8.68 -3.54
N GLN A 129 17.07 -9.87 -3.14
CA GLN A 129 17.96 -10.99 -2.81
C GLN A 129 18.87 -11.42 -3.97
N ASP A 130 18.44 -11.21 -5.22
CA ASP A 130 19.22 -11.48 -6.43
C ASP A 130 20.18 -10.34 -6.82
N GLY A 131 20.29 -9.29 -5.98
CA GLY A 131 21.13 -8.11 -6.23
C GLY A 131 20.48 -7.05 -7.13
N THR A 132 19.27 -7.28 -7.64
CA THR A 132 18.56 -6.31 -8.48
C THR A 132 18.28 -5.05 -7.67
N LYS A 133 18.77 -3.91 -8.17
CA LYS A 133 18.46 -2.59 -7.61
C LYS A 133 17.02 -2.22 -7.95
N VAL A 134 16.26 -1.82 -6.94
CA VAL A 134 14.85 -1.46 -7.05
C VAL A 134 14.63 -0.06 -6.51
N LEU A 135 13.98 0.79 -7.30
CA LEU A 135 13.49 2.09 -6.84
C LEU A 135 12.05 1.94 -6.37
N TYR A 136 11.71 2.56 -5.24
CA TYR A 136 10.36 2.48 -4.70
C TYR A 136 9.83 3.85 -4.29
N ARG A 137 8.51 3.91 -4.19
CA ARG A 137 7.78 4.96 -3.49
C ARG A 137 6.70 4.32 -2.63
N SER A 138 6.45 4.89 -1.47
CA SER A 138 5.41 4.46 -0.57
C SER A 138 4.81 5.62 0.20
N VAL A 139 3.61 5.37 0.73
CA VAL A 139 2.92 6.26 1.64
C VAL A 139 2.27 5.44 2.76
N LEU A 140 2.31 5.96 3.97
CA LEU A 140 1.56 5.48 5.12
C LEU A 140 0.66 6.60 5.62
N LEU A 141 -0.60 6.26 5.88
CA LEU A 141 -1.67 7.18 6.20
C LEU A 141 -2.33 6.73 7.50
N PRO A 142 -2.36 7.58 8.54
CA PRO A 142 -2.97 7.22 9.81
C PRO A 142 -4.49 7.05 9.67
N MET A 143 -5.04 6.07 10.36
CA MET A 143 -6.46 5.74 10.41
C MET A 143 -6.90 5.67 11.88
N SER A 144 -8.12 6.09 12.17
CA SER A 144 -8.66 6.09 13.53
C SER A 144 -10.14 5.75 13.53
N ASP A 145 -10.51 4.71 14.29
CA ASP A 145 -11.91 4.28 14.40
C ASP A 145 -12.72 5.10 15.41
N ASP A 146 -12.05 5.74 16.40
CA ASP A 146 -12.66 6.64 17.39
C ASP A 146 -12.48 8.13 17.06
N GLY A 147 -11.62 8.45 16.09
CA GLY A 147 -11.29 9.81 15.69
C GLY A 147 -10.26 10.51 16.59
N GLU A 148 -9.77 9.85 17.64
CA GLU A 148 -8.85 10.41 18.63
C GLU A 148 -7.51 9.65 18.65
N THR A 149 -7.55 8.31 18.59
CA THR A 149 -6.37 7.45 18.65
C THR A 149 -6.15 6.76 17.32
N ILE A 150 -4.92 6.75 16.80
CA ILE A 150 -4.58 6.01 15.59
C ILE A 150 -4.73 4.50 15.86
N SER A 151 -5.78 3.88 15.31
CA SER A 151 -6.08 2.45 15.43
C SER A 151 -5.43 1.61 14.33
N GLY A 152 -4.87 2.27 13.31
CA GLY A 152 -4.17 1.58 12.24
C GLY A 152 -3.61 2.49 11.16
N ILE A 153 -3.10 1.87 10.11
CA ILE A 153 -2.45 2.55 8.99
C ILE A 153 -2.97 1.97 7.67
N LEU A 154 -3.36 2.86 6.76
CA LEU A 154 -3.55 2.56 5.35
C LEU A 154 -2.26 2.90 4.61
N GLY A 155 -1.68 1.91 3.93
CA GLY A 155 -0.43 2.07 3.21
C GLY A 155 -0.56 1.73 1.73
N ALA A 156 0.32 2.29 0.90
CA ALA A 156 0.57 1.79 -0.44
C ALA A 156 2.03 1.93 -0.83
N ALA A 157 2.48 1.03 -1.69
CA ALA A 157 3.84 1.05 -2.21
C ALA A 157 3.88 0.49 -3.63
N ASN A 158 4.71 1.10 -4.47
CA ASN A 158 5.07 0.55 -5.77
C ASN A 158 6.56 0.66 -6.01
N CYS A 159 7.05 -0.14 -6.97
CA CYS A 159 8.47 -0.15 -7.29
C CYS A 159 8.72 -0.41 -8.77
N ARG A 160 9.95 -0.13 -9.20
CA ARG A 160 10.48 -0.58 -10.48
C ARG A 160 11.90 -1.09 -10.31
N ALA A 161 12.22 -2.20 -10.97
CA ALA A 161 13.59 -2.66 -11.09
C ALA A 161 14.40 -1.70 -11.98
N VAL A 162 15.67 -1.51 -11.64
CA VAL A 162 16.65 -0.82 -12.47
C VAL A 162 17.41 -1.90 -13.22
N VAL A 163 17.25 -1.95 -14.53
CA VAL A 163 18.09 -2.78 -15.39
C VAL A 163 19.43 -2.06 -15.52
N VAL A 164 20.49 -2.70 -15.06
CA VAL A 164 21.86 -2.22 -15.30
C VAL A 164 22.23 -2.72 -16.70
N GLU A 165 22.48 -1.79 -17.63
CA GLU A 165 23.05 -2.09 -18.96
C GLU A 165 24.51 -2.54 -18.86
#